data_AF-A0A831WXF4-F1
#
_entry.id   AF-A0A831WXF4-F1
#
_cell.length_a   1.000
_cell.length_b   1.000
_cell.length_c   1.000
_cell.angle_alpha   90.00
_cell.angle_beta   90.00
_cell.angle_gamma   90.00
#
_symmetry.space_group_name_H-M   'P 1'
#
loop_
_entity.id
_entity.type
_entity.pdbx_description
1 polymer ?
#
loop_
_entity_poly.entity_id
_entity_poly.type
_entity_poly.pdbx_seq_one_letter_code
_entity_poly.pdbx_strand_id
1 'polypeptide(L)'
;MGMGNMDIDRRAFIASLGGMTVVERMDSETRAEALEHYMVELLDGASSGLLPEAEQLLPSPPDATVRRGVGSLFAPTGPVNNRKMPELAPMSAKPTLQEFFEKRFAPANHVLQSATRALKTGMSEEIVMACLLHDVVQNLVKVDHAWWGAQMLEPYVSEKISWAIRYHQALRFYPDPAHGYEYPELYNRIYGKDYEPQPHIKAAYEFARKHKWYFEARMITVNDLYSFDPNAKVSLDPFIDIIGRQFKQPKEGLGNDNSPVAHMWRTMMFPDNPL
;
A
#
# COMPACT_ATOMS: atom_id res chain seq x y z
N MET A 1 19.74 18.53 3.10
CA MET A 1 19.69 17.35 3.99
C MET A 1 19.53 16.14 3.09
N GLY A 2 20.51 15.23 3.06
CA GLY A 2 20.42 14.03 2.23
C GLY A 2 19.28 13.14 2.71
N MET A 3 18.30 12.88 1.85
CA MET A 3 17.21 11.95 2.12
C MET A 3 17.80 10.53 2.05
N GLY A 4 17.80 9.81 3.17
CA GLY A 4 18.37 8.46 3.26
C GLY A 4 17.43 7.46 2.61
N ASN A 5 17.74 7.01 1.39
CA ASN A 5 17.07 5.85 0.83
C ASN A 5 17.43 4.60 1.64
N MET A 6 16.45 3.72 1.87
CA MET A 6 16.67 2.42 2.52
C MET A 6 17.67 1.58 1.70
N ASP A 7 18.75 1.12 2.34
CA ASP A 7 19.70 0.21 1.71
C ASP A 7 19.20 -1.23 1.84
N ILE A 8 18.90 -1.87 0.70
CA ILE A 8 18.30 -3.19 0.64
C ILE A 8 19.39 -4.24 0.41
N ASP A 9 19.62 -5.11 1.40
CA ASP A 9 20.47 -6.28 1.22
C ASP A 9 19.79 -7.26 0.24
N ARG A 10 20.33 -7.31 -0.98
CA ARG A 10 19.86 -8.20 -2.06
C ARG A 10 19.78 -9.65 -1.62
N ARG A 11 20.73 -10.15 -0.81
CA ARG A 11 20.73 -11.55 -0.34
C ARG A 11 19.59 -11.79 0.65
N ALA A 12 19.33 -10.83 1.53
CA ALA A 12 18.23 -10.92 2.49
C ALA A 12 16.86 -10.89 1.79
N PHE A 13 16.69 -10.02 0.79
CA PHE A 13 15.49 -9.99 -0.06
C PHE A 13 15.28 -11.32 -0.81
N ILE A 14 16.31 -11.84 -1.47
CA ILE A 14 16.22 -13.14 -2.16
C ILE A 14 15.86 -14.26 -1.18
N ALA A 15 16.44 -14.24 0.03
CA ALA A 15 16.15 -15.23 1.05
C ALA A 15 14.70 -15.15 1.56
N SER A 16 14.13 -13.95 1.70
CA SER A 16 12.73 -13.76 2.12
C SER A 16 11.74 -14.34 1.11
N LEU A 17 12.10 -14.38 -0.17
CA LEU A 17 11.31 -14.99 -1.25
C LEU A 17 11.51 -16.51 -1.41
N GLY A 18 12.29 -17.15 -0.55
CA GLY A 18 12.55 -18.60 -0.62
C GLY A 18 13.77 -18.99 -1.47
N GLY A 19 14.64 -18.02 -1.80
CA GLY A 19 15.92 -18.26 -2.48
C GLY A 19 15.91 -17.95 -3.98
N MET A 20 17.10 -17.93 -4.59
CA MET A 20 17.29 -17.52 -6.00
C MET A 20 16.45 -18.31 -7.00
N THR A 21 16.28 -19.61 -6.77
CA THR A 21 15.54 -20.50 -7.68
C THR A 21 14.04 -20.17 -7.74
N VAL A 22 13.47 -19.61 -6.67
CA VAL A 22 12.09 -19.11 -6.65
C VAL A 22 12.02 -17.78 -7.39
N VAL A 23 12.94 -16.86 -7.09
CA VAL A 23 13.02 -15.54 -7.71
C VAL A 23 13.19 -15.63 -9.24
N GLU A 24 14.02 -16.56 -9.73
CA GLU A 24 14.21 -16.79 -11.17
C GLU A 24 12.95 -17.28 -11.88
N ARG A 25 12.06 -17.99 -11.18
CA ARG A 25 10.78 -18.50 -11.70
C ARG A 25 9.64 -17.52 -11.59
N MET A 26 9.75 -16.53 -10.72
CA MET A 26 8.79 -15.43 -10.64
C MET A 26 8.87 -14.63 -11.94
N ASP A 27 7.70 -14.31 -12.49
CA ASP A 27 7.62 -13.24 -13.46
C ASP A 27 8.05 -11.92 -12.79
N SER A 28 8.31 -10.94 -13.62
CA SER A 28 8.85 -9.68 -13.17
C SER A 28 7.91 -8.81 -12.35
N GLU A 29 6.60 -8.94 -12.51
CA GLU A 29 5.61 -8.21 -11.72
C GLU A 29 5.54 -8.79 -10.32
N THR A 30 5.59 -10.12 -10.23
CA THR A 30 5.70 -10.78 -8.93
C THR A 30 6.97 -10.32 -8.19
N ARG A 31 8.09 -10.09 -8.88
CA ARG A 31 9.31 -9.51 -8.27
C ARG A 31 9.14 -8.03 -7.90
N ALA A 32 8.60 -7.24 -8.84
CA ALA A 32 7.84 -6.00 -8.67
C ALA A 32 7.35 -5.70 -7.26
N GLU A 33 6.22 -6.34 -7.02
CA GLU A 33 5.41 -6.29 -5.82
C GLU A 33 6.13 -6.87 -4.60
N ALA A 34 6.90 -7.95 -4.80
CA ALA A 34 7.63 -8.57 -3.72
C ALA A 34 8.66 -7.62 -3.11
N LEU A 35 9.36 -6.82 -3.94
CA LEU A 35 10.34 -5.85 -3.47
C LEU A 35 9.68 -4.73 -2.67
N GLU A 36 8.66 -4.09 -3.24
CA GLU A 36 7.96 -2.97 -2.60
C GLU A 36 7.38 -3.40 -1.25
N HIS A 37 6.71 -4.55 -1.23
CA HIS A 37 6.23 -5.15 0.01
C HIS A 37 7.35 -5.41 1.02
N TYR A 38 8.50 -5.93 0.56
CA TYR A 38 9.65 -6.17 1.45
C TYR A 38 10.19 -4.86 2.04
N MET A 39 10.22 -3.78 1.24
CA MET A 39 10.62 -2.45 1.72
C MET A 39 9.63 -1.89 2.74
N VAL A 40 8.33 -2.07 2.52
CA VAL A 40 7.27 -1.71 3.48
C VAL A 40 7.41 -2.52 4.77
N GLU A 41 7.61 -3.83 4.71
CA GLU A 41 7.81 -4.68 5.90
C GLU A 41 9.04 -4.28 6.71
N LEU A 42 10.15 -3.95 6.05
CA LEU A 42 11.35 -3.46 6.73
C LEU A 42 11.12 -2.11 7.41
N LEU A 43 10.41 -1.20 6.75
CA LEU A 43 10.05 0.11 7.28
C LEU A 43 9.18 -0.01 8.53
N ASP A 44 8.18 -0.88 8.46
CA ASP A 44 7.20 -1.10 9.52
C ASP A 44 7.80 -1.89 10.69
N GLY A 45 8.67 -2.87 10.43
CA GLY A 45 9.39 -3.62 11.46
C GLY A 45 10.39 -2.77 12.27
N ALA A 46 10.91 -1.68 11.70
CA ALA A 46 11.76 -0.70 12.40
C ALA A 46 10.95 0.27 13.28
N SER A 47 9.63 0.36 13.06
CA SER A 47 8.72 1.27 13.76
C SER A 47 8.08 0.58 14.95
N SER A 48 8.68 0.71 16.14
CA SER A 48 8.06 0.22 17.38
C SER A 48 7.01 1.21 17.89
N GLY A 49 5.71 0.98 17.62
CA GLY A 49 4.66 1.58 18.46
C GLY A 49 3.25 1.68 17.88
N LEU A 50 2.32 0.85 18.40
CA LEU A 50 1.08 1.19 19.14
C LEU A 50 0.25 -0.11 19.23
N LEU A 51 0.65 -1.03 20.11
CA LEU A 51 -0.16 -2.21 20.40
C LEU A 51 -1.31 -1.80 21.34
N PRO A 52 -2.57 -2.15 21.06
CA PRO A 52 -3.69 -1.86 21.96
C PRO A 52 -3.55 -2.57 23.31
N GLU A 53 -4.13 -1.99 24.36
CA GLU A 53 -4.27 -2.64 25.68
C GLU A 53 -5.09 -3.95 25.56
N ALA A 54 -4.62 -5.00 26.25
CA ALA A 54 -4.92 -6.40 25.99
C ALA A 54 -6.38 -6.86 26.25
N GLU A 55 -7.29 -5.98 26.61
CA GLU A 55 -8.59 -6.37 27.19
C GLU A 55 -9.76 -6.46 26.18
N GLN A 56 -9.55 -6.15 24.90
CA GLN A 56 -10.63 -6.15 23.88
C GLN A 56 -10.24 -6.80 22.54
N LEU A 57 -9.21 -7.64 22.54
CA LEU A 57 -8.62 -8.18 21.32
C LEU A 57 -9.39 -9.41 20.79
N LEU A 58 -9.55 -9.50 19.46
CA LEU A 58 -10.17 -10.68 18.83
C LEU A 58 -9.14 -11.84 18.79
N PRO A 59 -9.47 -13.02 19.34
CA PRO A 59 -8.54 -14.15 19.43
C PRO A 59 -8.23 -14.72 18.05
N SER A 60 -6.98 -15.13 17.85
CA SER A 60 -6.56 -15.85 16.63
C SER A 60 -7.06 -17.30 16.65
N PRO A 61 -7.41 -17.91 15.49
CA PRO A 61 -7.73 -19.34 15.44
C PRO A 61 -6.53 -20.20 15.88
N PRO A 62 -6.72 -21.27 16.66
CA PRO A 62 -5.65 -22.01 17.32
C PRO A 62 -4.64 -22.70 16.36
N ASP A 63 -4.99 -22.90 15.09
CA ASP A 63 -4.19 -23.65 14.11
C ASP A 63 -3.82 -22.85 12.82
N ALA A 64 -3.99 -21.52 12.82
CA ALA A 64 -3.77 -20.71 11.61
C ALA A 64 -2.33 -20.17 11.50
N THR A 65 -1.57 -20.62 10.51
CA THR A 65 -0.28 -20.01 10.11
C THR A 65 -0.45 -18.75 9.24
N VAL A 66 -1.66 -18.52 8.70
CA VAL A 66 -2.12 -17.38 7.88
C VAL A 66 -3.65 -17.24 8.05
N ARG A 67 -4.20 -16.02 8.12
CA ARG A 67 -5.67 -15.79 8.17
C ARG A 67 -6.28 -16.08 6.78
N ARG A 68 -7.13 -17.11 6.69
CA ARG A 68 -7.56 -17.74 5.42
C ARG A 68 -8.41 -16.84 4.50
N GLY A 69 -8.99 -15.74 4.99
CA GLY A 69 -9.84 -14.84 4.20
C GLY A 69 -9.13 -13.65 3.53
N VAL A 70 -7.85 -13.40 3.83
CA VAL A 70 -7.15 -12.15 3.46
C VAL A 70 -5.71 -12.35 2.98
N GLY A 71 -5.33 -13.58 2.64
CA GLY A 71 -3.97 -13.88 2.21
C GLY A 71 -2.93 -13.46 3.25
N SER A 72 -1.89 -12.73 2.84
CA SER A 72 -0.79 -12.30 3.70
C SER A 72 -1.07 -11.03 4.53
N LEU A 73 -2.25 -10.40 4.43
CA LEU A 73 -2.55 -9.08 5.06
C LEU A 73 -2.23 -9.00 6.55
N PHE A 74 -2.39 -10.11 7.26
CA PHE A 74 -2.03 -10.20 8.68
C PHE A 74 -0.98 -11.27 8.95
N ALA A 75 -0.40 -11.89 7.92
CA ALA A 75 0.57 -12.97 8.12
C ALA A 75 1.73 -12.47 9.01
N PRO A 76 2.11 -13.20 10.07
CA PRO A 76 3.18 -12.74 10.93
C PRO A 76 4.49 -12.71 10.15
N THR A 77 5.25 -11.62 10.29
CA THR A 77 6.61 -11.53 9.78
C THR A 77 7.55 -12.41 10.61
N GLY A 78 8.59 -12.97 9.99
CA GLY A 78 9.61 -13.81 10.66
C GLY A 78 9.51 -15.32 10.42
N PRO A 79 10.39 -16.12 11.07
CA PRO A 79 10.53 -17.56 10.85
C PRO A 79 9.24 -18.32 11.20
N VAL A 80 8.84 -19.28 10.36
CA VAL A 80 7.57 -20.05 10.46
C VAL A 80 7.30 -20.60 11.87
N ASN A 81 8.35 -21.02 12.58
CA ASN A 81 8.25 -21.65 13.90
C ASN A 81 7.98 -20.66 15.06
N ASN A 82 8.02 -19.36 14.81
CA ASN A 82 7.84 -18.29 15.81
C ASN A 82 6.73 -17.29 15.44
N ARG A 83 5.90 -17.60 14.44
CA ARG A 83 4.83 -16.72 13.97
C ARG A 83 3.66 -16.72 14.94
N LYS A 84 3.52 -15.67 15.76
CA LYS A 84 2.29 -15.41 16.52
C LYS A 84 1.42 -14.46 15.73
N MET A 85 0.19 -14.87 15.45
CA MET A 85 -0.82 -14.03 14.80
C MET A 85 -1.12 -12.82 15.68
N PRO A 86 -0.86 -11.58 15.22
CA PRO A 86 -1.25 -10.41 15.99
C PRO A 86 -2.76 -10.40 16.15
N GLU A 87 -3.21 -10.09 17.36
CA GLU A 87 -4.62 -9.89 17.62
C GLU A 87 -5.08 -8.57 17.00
N LEU A 88 -6.34 -8.50 16.55
CA LEU A 88 -6.89 -7.29 15.94
C LEU A 88 -7.78 -6.55 16.92
N ALA A 89 -7.59 -5.23 17.00
CA ALA A 89 -8.53 -4.36 17.69
C ALA A 89 -9.93 -4.45 17.04
N PRO A 90 -11.01 -4.39 17.83
CA PRO A 90 -12.36 -4.42 17.31
C PRO A 90 -12.66 -3.11 16.58
N MET A 91 -13.45 -3.22 15.51
CA MET A 91 -13.96 -2.07 14.77
C MET A 91 -15.22 -1.52 15.43
N SER A 92 -15.44 -0.22 15.33
CA SER A 92 -16.67 0.43 15.78
C SER A 92 -17.88 -0.04 14.96
N ALA A 93 -19.09 0.25 15.44
CA ALA A 93 -20.32 -0.06 14.72
C ALA A 93 -20.45 0.70 13.38
N LYS A 94 -19.71 1.81 13.20
CA LYS A 94 -19.70 2.64 12.00
C LYS A 94 -18.27 2.98 11.59
N PRO A 95 -17.51 2.02 11.04
CA PRO A 95 -16.09 2.19 10.77
C PRO A 95 -15.78 3.38 9.88
N THR A 96 -14.82 4.21 10.28
CA THR A 96 -14.31 5.34 9.48
C THR A 96 -13.01 4.98 8.79
N LEU A 97 -12.64 5.73 7.74
CA LEU A 97 -11.33 5.57 7.11
C LEU A 97 -10.18 5.75 8.13
N GLN A 98 -10.30 6.69 9.05
CA GLN A 98 -9.31 6.91 10.12
C GLN A 98 -9.17 5.67 11.00
N GLU A 99 -10.28 5.05 11.39
CA GLU A 99 -10.26 3.82 12.17
C GLU A 99 -9.59 2.66 11.41
N PHE A 100 -9.73 2.59 10.08
CA PHE A 100 -8.98 1.63 9.27
C PHE A 100 -7.47 1.92 9.28
N PHE A 101 -7.05 3.19 9.19
CA PHE A 101 -5.63 3.55 9.34
C PHE A 101 -5.07 3.11 10.68
N GLU A 102 -5.80 3.34 11.76
CA GLU A 102 -5.38 3.02 13.13
C GLU A 102 -5.36 1.50 13.40
N LYS A 103 -6.37 0.76 12.92
CA LYS A 103 -6.62 -0.62 13.36
C LYS A 103 -6.35 -1.70 12.32
N ARG A 104 -6.16 -1.35 11.04
CA ARG A 104 -6.02 -2.30 9.93
C ARG A 104 -4.85 -2.00 9.01
N PHE A 105 -4.55 -0.73 8.74
CA PHE A 105 -3.42 -0.34 7.89
C PHE A 105 -2.16 -0.02 8.70
N ALA A 106 -2.28 0.18 10.02
CA ALA A 106 -1.16 0.51 10.87
C ALA A 106 0.01 -0.48 10.70
N PRO A 107 1.25 0.03 10.66
CA PRO A 107 1.63 1.42 10.92
C PRO A 107 1.53 2.38 9.70
N ALA A 108 1.22 1.88 8.50
CA ALA A 108 1.00 2.66 7.28
C ALA A 108 2.10 3.70 6.96
N ASN A 109 3.35 3.45 7.37
CA ASN A 109 4.43 4.44 7.30
C ASN A 109 4.63 4.96 5.88
N HIS A 110 4.64 4.04 4.92
CA HIS A 110 4.92 4.35 3.52
C HIS A 110 3.93 5.39 2.94
N VAL A 111 2.63 5.09 2.98
CA VAL A 111 1.61 5.99 2.43
C VAL A 111 1.51 7.31 3.21
N LEU A 112 1.78 7.29 4.52
CA LEU A 112 1.82 8.50 5.33
C LEU A 112 3.04 9.39 4.98
N GLN A 113 4.20 8.82 4.69
CA GLN A 113 5.36 9.55 4.17
C GLN A 113 5.06 10.15 2.79
N SER A 114 4.44 9.38 1.90
CA SER A 114 4.07 9.80 0.55
C SER A 114 3.10 10.99 0.58
N ALA A 115 2.03 10.89 1.36
CA ALA A 115 1.09 11.98 1.57
C ALA A 115 1.73 13.21 2.24
N THR A 116 2.62 12.99 3.22
CA THR A 116 3.33 14.09 3.91
C THR A 116 4.22 14.86 2.95
N ARG A 117 4.91 14.15 2.06
CA ARG A 117 5.74 14.78 1.02
C ARG A 117 4.88 15.60 0.07
N ALA A 118 3.81 15.01 -0.47
CA ALA A 118 2.88 15.70 -1.35
C ALA A 118 2.35 17.00 -0.72
N LEU A 119 1.93 16.93 0.55
CA LEU A 119 1.45 18.06 1.32
C LEU A 119 2.53 19.15 1.50
N LYS A 120 3.75 18.77 1.90
CA LYS A 120 4.87 19.71 2.09
C LYS A 120 5.32 20.38 0.80
N THR A 121 5.15 19.70 -0.34
CA THR A 121 5.45 20.26 -1.66
C THR A 121 4.33 21.10 -2.25
N GLY A 122 3.23 21.32 -1.52
CA GLY A 122 2.13 22.20 -1.94
C GLY A 122 1.27 21.62 -3.06
N MET A 123 1.20 20.28 -3.16
CA MET A 123 0.33 19.62 -4.13
C MET A 123 -1.16 19.77 -3.75
N SER A 124 -2.06 19.52 -4.70
CA SER A 124 -3.50 19.59 -4.44
C SER A 124 -3.94 18.53 -3.43
N GLU A 125 -5.03 18.81 -2.71
CA GLU A 125 -5.61 17.85 -1.76
C GLU A 125 -5.98 16.51 -2.42
N GLU A 126 -6.38 16.51 -3.69
CA GLU A 126 -6.64 15.28 -4.44
C GLU A 126 -5.37 14.42 -4.58
N ILE A 127 -4.21 15.03 -4.88
CA ILE A 127 -2.93 14.30 -4.97
C ILE A 127 -2.49 13.83 -3.57
N VAL A 128 -2.62 14.68 -2.54
CA VAL A 128 -2.31 14.30 -1.16
C VAL A 128 -3.15 13.10 -0.73
N MET A 129 -4.46 13.13 -1.03
CA MET A 129 -5.38 12.05 -0.74
C MET A 129 -5.06 10.78 -1.52
N ALA A 130 -4.70 10.89 -2.81
CA ALA A 130 -4.29 9.75 -3.61
C ALA A 130 -2.99 9.11 -3.09
N CYS A 131 -2.00 9.91 -2.70
CA CYS A 131 -0.76 9.43 -2.07
C CYS A 131 -1.04 8.74 -0.73
N LEU A 132 -1.99 9.26 0.06
CA LEU A 132 -2.38 8.65 1.34
C LEU A 132 -3.01 7.26 1.16
N LEU A 133 -3.64 7.01 0.01
CA LEU A 133 -4.47 5.82 -0.20
C LEU A 133 -3.90 4.78 -1.17
N HIS A 134 -2.91 5.14 -2.01
CA HIS A 134 -2.55 4.33 -3.18
C HIS A 134 -2.25 2.85 -2.87
N ASP A 135 -1.55 2.58 -1.77
CA ASP A 135 -1.07 1.23 -1.41
C ASP A 135 -1.68 0.65 -0.14
N VAL A 136 -2.76 1.24 0.39
CA VAL A 136 -3.45 0.69 1.58
C VAL A 136 -4.01 -0.72 1.35
N VAL A 137 -4.15 -1.14 0.09
CA VAL A 137 -4.61 -2.48 -0.31
C VAL A 137 -3.46 -3.44 -0.63
N GLN A 138 -2.21 -2.97 -0.74
CA GLN A 138 -1.09 -3.81 -1.17
C GLN A 138 -0.83 -5.00 -0.25
N ASN A 139 -1.00 -4.81 1.06
CA ASN A 139 -0.87 -5.90 2.04
C ASN A 139 -2.00 -6.94 1.89
N LEU A 140 -3.16 -6.56 1.33
CA LEU A 140 -4.30 -7.45 1.06
C LEU A 140 -4.12 -8.21 -0.25
N VAL A 141 -3.84 -7.48 -1.33
CA VAL A 141 -3.60 -8.05 -2.66
C VAL A 141 -2.40 -7.35 -3.29
N LYS A 142 -1.37 -8.14 -3.60
CA LYS A 142 -0.13 -7.64 -4.22
C LYS A 142 -0.28 -7.46 -5.73
N VAL A 143 -0.75 -8.51 -6.42
CA VAL A 143 -0.94 -8.47 -7.87
C VAL A 143 -2.02 -7.46 -8.20
N ASP A 144 -1.68 -6.47 -9.03
CA ASP A 144 -2.58 -5.39 -9.41
C ASP A 144 -3.14 -4.59 -8.22
N HIS A 145 -2.33 -4.38 -7.16
CA HIS A 145 -2.74 -3.66 -5.97
C HIS A 145 -3.36 -2.29 -6.29
N ALA A 146 -2.86 -1.58 -7.30
CA ALA A 146 -3.38 -0.27 -7.68
C ALA A 146 -4.78 -0.36 -8.28
N TRP A 147 -5.06 -1.41 -9.06
CA TRP A 147 -6.40 -1.64 -9.62
C TRP A 147 -7.39 -2.04 -8.53
N TRP A 148 -6.99 -2.97 -7.66
CA TRP A 148 -7.78 -3.40 -6.51
C TRP A 148 -8.06 -2.22 -5.56
N GLY A 149 -7.04 -1.44 -5.23
CA GLY A 149 -7.14 -0.24 -4.40
C GLY A 149 -8.06 0.80 -5.02
N ALA A 150 -7.85 1.13 -6.30
CA ALA A 150 -8.71 2.07 -7.00
C ALA A 150 -10.17 1.63 -7.02
N GLN A 151 -10.45 0.35 -7.27
CA GLN A 151 -11.80 -0.21 -7.26
C GLN A 151 -12.43 -0.09 -5.86
N MET A 152 -11.70 -0.48 -4.81
CA MET A 152 -12.18 -0.40 -3.42
C MET A 152 -12.52 1.03 -2.99
N LEU A 153 -11.78 2.01 -3.50
CA LEU A 153 -11.89 3.41 -3.09
C LEU A 153 -12.85 4.22 -3.96
N GLU A 154 -13.11 3.81 -5.21
CA GLU A 154 -13.89 4.54 -6.22
C GLU A 154 -15.24 5.09 -5.72
N PRO A 155 -16.04 4.38 -4.90
CA PRO A 155 -17.31 4.91 -4.40
C PRO A 155 -17.17 6.08 -3.41
N TYR A 156 -15.97 6.27 -2.85
CA TYR A 156 -15.70 7.15 -1.72
C TYR A 156 -14.82 8.35 -2.07
N VAL A 157 -14.23 8.40 -3.27
CA VAL A 157 -13.33 9.49 -3.70
C VAL A 157 -13.75 10.03 -5.07
N SER A 158 -13.14 11.12 -5.54
CA SER A 158 -13.37 11.60 -6.90
C SER A 158 -12.87 10.59 -7.93
N GLU A 159 -13.48 10.57 -9.12
CA GLU A 159 -13.03 9.75 -10.26
C GLU A 159 -11.53 9.98 -10.54
N LYS A 160 -11.08 11.22 -10.38
CA LYS A 160 -9.69 11.63 -10.55
C LYS A 160 -8.73 10.97 -9.56
N ILE A 161 -9.09 10.91 -8.28
CA ILE A 161 -8.30 10.24 -7.23
C ILE A 161 -8.24 8.73 -7.52
N SER A 162 -9.38 8.09 -7.79
CA SER A 162 -9.42 6.66 -8.11
C SER A 162 -8.61 6.34 -9.37
N TRP A 163 -8.70 7.17 -10.41
CA TRP A 163 -7.91 7.03 -11.63
C TRP A 163 -6.41 7.19 -11.36
N ALA A 164 -6.01 8.19 -10.58
CA ALA A 164 -4.62 8.43 -10.24
C ALA A 164 -4.02 7.22 -9.51
N ILE A 165 -4.74 6.70 -8.51
CA ILE A 165 -4.37 5.45 -7.81
C ILE A 165 -4.26 4.30 -8.81
N ARG A 166 -5.27 4.06 -9.65
CA ARG A 166 -5.28 2.93 -10.59
C ARG A 166 -4.03 2.84 -11.48
N TYR A 167 -3.60 3.98 -12.01
CA TYR A 167 -2.53 4.00 -13.01
C TYR A 167 -1.13 4.22 -12.44
N HIS A 168 -0.98 4.52 -11.15
CA HIS A 168 0.34 4.76 -10.55
C HIS A 168 1.26 3.52 -10.68
N GLN A 169 0.72 2.31 -10.50
CA GLN A 169 1.46 1.04 -10.64
C GLN A 169 2.12 0.88 -12.00
N ALA A 170 1.46 1.28 -13.09
CA ALA A 170 2.07 1.17 -14.42
C ALA A 170 3.18 2.21 -14.61
N LEU A 171 2.99 3.43 -14.09
CA LEU A 171 3.90 4.55 -14.28
C LEU A 171 5.24 4.36 -13.58
N ARG A 172 5.33 3.57 -12.50
CA ARG A 172 6.58 3.33 -11.75
C ARG A 172 7.68 2.67 -12.60
N PHE A 173 7.32 1.98 -13.67
CA PHE A 173 8.28 1.30 -14.54
C PHE A 173 8.83 2.17 -15.68
N TYR A 174 8.33 3.40 -15.82
CA TYR A 174 8.69 4.27 -16.94
C TYR A 174 9.22 5.61 -16.44
N PRO A 175 10.48 5.97 -16.72
CA PRO A 175 11.05 7.25 -16.32
C PRO A 175 10.31 8.41 -16.98
N ASP A 176 10.25 9.52 -16.26
CA ASP A 176 9.74 10.80 -16.73
C ASP A 176 10.53 11.96 -16.09
N PRO A 177 11.76 12.24 -16.59
CA PRO A 177 12.61 13.30 -16.04
C PRO A 177 11.96 14.69 -16.05
N ALA A 178 11.06 14.94 -17.01
CA ALA A 178 10.31 16.20 -17.09
C ALA A 178 9.42 16.45 -15.87
N HIS A 179 9.04 15.39 -15.16
CA HIS A 179 8.27 15.44 -13.92
C HIS A 179 9.07 14.99 -12.69
N GLY A 180 10.40 14.92 -12.81
CA GLY A 180 11.29 14.55 -11.70
C GLY A 180 11.26 13.07 -11.30
N TYR A 181 10.80 12.19 -12.19
CA TYR A 181 10.81 10.75 -11.97
C TYR A 181 11.91 10.08 -12.79
N GLU A 182 13.03 9.77 -12.16
CA GLU A 182 14.06 8.93 -12.77
C GLU A 182 13.74 7.45 -12.52
N TYR A 183 14.18 6.57 -13.42
CA TYR A 183 13.98 5.14 -13.21
C TYR A 183 14.77 4.69 -11.96
N PRO A 184 14.13 4.11 -10.93
CA PRO A 184 14.80 3.82 -9.67
C PRO A 184 16.01 2.90 -9.85
N GLU A 185 17.18 3.28 -9.35
CA GLU A 185 18.39 2.43 -9.42
C GLU A 185 18.17 1.09 -8.73
N LEU A 186 17.36 1.07 -7.67
CA LEU A 186 16.96 -0.15 -6.98
C LEU A 186 16.26 -1.16 -7.93
N TYR A 187 15.43 -0.67 -8.85
CA TYR A 187 14.76 -1.53 -9.83
C TYR A 187 15.77 -2.13 -10.82
N ASN A 188 16.77 -1.35 -11.26
CA ASN A 188 17.87 -1.89 -12.08
C ASN A 188 18.65 -2.99 -11.34
N ARG A 189 18.90 -2.82 -10.03
CA ARG A 189 19.63 -3.80 -9.21
C ARG A 189 18.86 -5.10 -9.01
N ILE A 190 17.53 -5.04 -9.02
CA ILE A 190 16.66 -6.17 -8.68
C ILE A 190 16.10 -6.87 -9.91
N TYR A 191 15.60 -6.11 -10.89
CA TYR A 191 15.01 -6.65 -12.11
C TYR A 191 16.02 -6.83 -13.24
N GLY A 192 17.13 -6.08 -13.21
CA GLY A 192 18.05 -5.97 -14.33
C GLY A 192 17.74 -4.76 -15.21
N LYS A 193 18.72 -4.33 -15.99
CA LYS A 193 18.60 -3.17 -16.91
C LYS A 193 17.79 -3.49 -18.17
N ASP A 194 17.65 -4.76 -18.48
CA ASP A 194 16.94 -5.35 -19.61
C ASP A 194 15.50 -5.75 -19.25
N TYR A 195 15.02 -5.35 -18.08
CA TYR A 195 13.67 -5.63 -17.64
C TYR A 195 12.63 -4.88 -18.49
N GLU A 196 11.64 -5.63 -19.01
CA GLU A 196 10.45 -5.08 -19.66
C GLU A 196 9.17 -5.53 -18.94
N PRO A 197 8.28 -4.59 -18.54
CA PRO A 197 6.98 -4.93 -17.97
C PRO A 197 6.10 -5.77 -18.91
N GLN A 198 5.15 -6.53 -18.38
CA GLN A 198 4.25 -7.32 -19.21
C GLN A 198 3.42 -6.43 -20.17
N PRO A 199 2.90 -6.99 -21.28
CA PRO A 199 2.21 -6.21 -22.30
C PRO A 199 1.04 -5.35 -21.79
N HIS A 200 0.31 -5.83 -20.79
CA HIS A 200 -0.83 -5.10 -20.23
C HIS A 200 -0.40 -3.88 -19.39
N ILE A 201 0.72 -3.97 -18.66
CA ILE A 201 1.32 -2.82 -17.94
C ILE A 201 1.81 -1.76 -18.93
N LYS A 202 2.46 -2.19 -20.01
CA LYS A 202 2.88 -1.28 -21.08
C LYS A 202 1.69 -0.57 -21.73
N ALA A 203 0.63 -1.31 -22.03
CA ALA A 203 -0.61 -0.74 -22.57
C ALA A 203 -1.24 0.28 -21.59
N ALA A 204 -1.26 -0.03 -20.29
CA ALA A 204 -1.75 0.89 -19.26
C ALA A 204 -0.90 2.16 -19.18
N TYR A 205 0.43 2.07 -19.27
CA TYR A 205 1.33 3.22 -19.36
C TYR A 205 1.05 4.08 -20.60
N GLU A 206 0.97 3.47 -21.79
CA GLU A 206 0.73 4.18 -23.05
C GLU A 206 -0.63 4.88 -23.08
N PHE A 207 -1.64 4.27 -22.45
CA PHE A 207 -2.95 4.87 -22.23
C PHE A 207 -2.86 6.05 -21.26
N ALA A 208 -2.30 5.83 -20.06
CA ALA A 208 -2.18 6.84 -19.02
C ALA A 208 -1.44 8.09 -19.52
N ARG A 209 -0.38 7.89 -20.33
CA ARG A 209 0.43 8.96 -20.92
C ARG A 209 -0.33 9.97 -21.78
N LYS A 210 -1.47 9.56 -22.34
CA LYS A 210 -2.32 10.40 -23.19
C LYS A 210 -3.52 10.97 -22.43
N HIS A 211 -3.69 10.59 -21.18
CA HIS A 211 -4.86 10.94 -20.39
C HIS A 211 -4.70 12.32 -19.73
N LYS A 212 -5.80 13.07 -19.63
CA LYS A 212 -5.83 14.40 -19.00
C LYS A 212 -5.41 14.41 -17.53
N TRP A 213 -5.44 13.25 -16.86
CA TRP A 213 -5.05 13.09 -15.46
C TRP A 213 -3.68 12.41 -15.27
N TYR A 214 -2.87 12.34 -16.35
CA TYR A 214 -1.54 11.75 -16.29
C TYR A 214 -0.69 12.31 -15.16
N PHE A 215 -0.73 13.63 -14.97
CA PHE A 215 0.07 14.32 -13.97
C PHE A 215 -0.24 13.83 -12.55
N GLU A 216 -1.50 13.57 -12.23
CA GLU A 216 -1.96 13.13 -10.92
C GLU A 216 -1.41 11.74 -10.58
N ALA A 217 -1.51 10.77 -11.49
CA ALA A 217 -0.91 9.45 -11.30
C ALA A 217 0.62 9.52 -11.21
N ARG A 218 1.26 10.37 -12.04
CA ARG A 218 2.71 10.54 -12.04
C ARG A 218 3.19 11.13 -10.71
N MET A 219 2.47 12.08 -10.13
CA MET A 219 2.82 12.64 -8.82
C MET A 219 2.68 11.64 -7.68
N ILE A 220 1.82 10.63 -7.78
CA ILE A 220 1.85 9.50 -6.82
C ILE A 220 3.20 8.80 -6.92
N THR A 221 3.63 8.36 -8.10
CA THR A 221 4.91 7.64 -8.26
C THR A 221 6.12 8.45 -7.79
N VAL A 222 6.11 9.77 -8.00
CA VAL A 222 7.18 10.65 -7.52
C VAL A 222 7.21 10.70 -6.00
N ASN A 223 6.06 10.79 -5.34
CA ASN A 223 6.04 10.84 -3.87
C ASN A 223 6.29 9.48 -3.23
N ASP A 224 5.75 8.42 -3.81
CA ASP A 224 6.00 7.01 -3.45
C ASP A 224 7.51 6.70 -3.41
N LEU A 225 8.25 6.99 -4.49
CA LEU A 225 9.68 6.69 -4.58
C LEU A 225 10.54 7.24 -3.41
N TYR A 226 10.14 8.36 -2.80
CA TYR A 226 10.88 9.01 -1.72
C TYR A 226 10.32 8.72 -0.32
N SER A 227 9.47 7.70 -0.17
CA SER A 227 8.68 7.42 1.03
C SER A 227 9.10 6.15 1.77
N PHE A 228 10.41 5.93 1.84
CA PHE A 228 11.05 4.79 2.49
C PHE A 228 12.15 5.22 3.48
N ASP A 229 12.01 6.38 4.13
CA ASP A 229 12.94 6.82 5.18
C ASP A 229 12.63 6.07 6.49
N PRO A 230 13.55 5.22 6.99
CA PRO A 230 13.32 4.44 8.20
C PRO A 230 13.24 5.26 9.49
N ASN A 231 13.65 6.53 9.45
CA ASN A 231 13.64 7.43 10.62
C ASN A 231 12.50 8.45 10.57
N ALA A 232 11.64 8.38 9.54
CA ALA A 232 10.55 9.33 9.41
C ALA A 232 9.54 9.14 10.55
N LYS A 233 9.09 10.26 11.11
CA LYS A 233 7.96 10.29 12.04
C LYS A 233 6.70 10.63 11.26
N VAL A 234 5.77 9.70 11.21
CA VAL A 234 4.50 9.84 10.51
C VAL A 234 3.36 10.06 11.49
N SER A 235 2.32 10.76 11.05
CA SER A 235 1.05 10.89 11.76
C SER A 235 -0.07 11.06 10.74
N LEU A 236 -1.27 10.60 11.09
CA LEU A 236 -2.48 10.85 10.31
C LEU A 236 -3.04 12.27 10.53
N ASP A 237 -2.67 12.93 11.63
CA ASP A 237 -3.24 14.23 12.05
C ASP A 237 -3.29 15.30 10.94
N PRO A 238 -2.22 15.50 10.14
CA PRO A 238 -2.22 16.51 9.08
C PRO A 238 -3.27 16.27 7.99
N PHE A 239 -3.79 15.05 7.89
CA PHE A 239 -4.69 14.62 6.83
C PHE A 239 -6.15 14.50 7.27
N ILE A 240 -6.46 14.64 8.57
CA ILE A 240 -7.84 14.47 9.09
C ILE A 240 -8.83 15.37 8.35
N ASP A 241 -8.47 16.64 8.19
CA ASP A 241 -9.28 17.64 7.49
C ASP A 241 -9.38 17.37 5.99
N ILE A 242 -8.30 16.90 5.37
CA ILE A 242 -8.25 16.54 3.95
C ILE A 242 -9.16 15.32 3.70
N ILE A 243 -9.09 14.31 4.55
CA ILE A 243 -9.99 13.15 4.53
C ILE A 243 -11.45 13.63 4.61
N GLY A 244 -11.76 14.55 5.53
CA GLY A 244 -13.12 15.09 5.68
C GLY A 244 -13.66 15.81 4.43
N ARG A 245 -12.77 16.36 3.58
CA ARG A 245 -13.14 17.05 2.32
C ARG A 245 -13.11 16.14 1.09
N GLN A 246 -12.19 15.18 1.04
CA GLN A 246 -11.90 14.37 -0.14
C GLN A 246 -12.47 12.95 -0.06
N PHE A 247 -12.87 12.48 1.13
CA PHE A 247 -13.47 11.17 1.33
C PHE A 247 -14.97 11.27 1.67
N LYS A 248 -15.80 10.64 0.85
CA LYS A 248 -17.23 10.49 1.08
C LYS A 248 -17.48 9.34 2.07
N GLN A 249 -17.25 9.60 3.35
CA GLN A 249 -17.49 8.64 4.42
C GLN A 249 -18.98 8.20 4.45
N PRO A 250 -19.30 6.90 4.34
CA PRO A 250 -20.68 6.41 4.47
C PRO A 250 -21.22 6.60 5.89
N LYS A 251 -22.53 6.92 6.02
CA LYS A 251 -23.20 7.17 7.31
C LYS A 251 -23.37 5.90 8.16
N GLU A 252 -23.39 4.77 7.47
CA GLU A 252 -23.50 3.41 8.01
C GLU A 252 -22.13 2.87 8.47
N GLY A 253 -21.04 3.49 8.01
CA GLY A 253 -19.67 3.00 8.18
C GLY A 253 -19.18 2.16 7.01
N LEU A 254 -17.87 2.16 6.78
CA LEU A 254 -17.24 1.37 5.71
C LEU A 254 -17.52 -0.12 5.93
N GLY A 255 -18.03 -0.78 4.89
CA GLY A 255 -18.40 -2.19 4.95
C GLY A 255 -19.82 -2.47 5.44
N ASN A 256 -20.53 -1.48 5.96
CA ASN A 256 -21.94 -1.58 6.34
C ASN A 256 -22.88 -0.84 5.36
N ASP A 257 -22.31 -0.17 4.37
CA ASP A 257 -23.00 0.53 3.31
C ASP A 257 -23.40 -0.40 2.14
N ASN A 258 -24.18 0.15 1.20
CA ASN A 258 -24.66 -0.59 0.02
C ASN A 258 -23.73 -0.43 -1.21
N SER A 259 -22.47 -0.04 -1.00
CA SER A 259 -21.52 0.06 -2.11
C SER A 259 -21.19 -1.34 -2.65
N PRO A 260 -20.84 -1.47 -3.94
CA PRO A 260 -20.43 -2.76 -4.52
C PRO A 260 -19.14 -3.31 -3.87
N VAL A 261 -18.41 -2.48 -3.14
CA VAL A 261 -17.11 -2.81 -2.50
C VAL A 261 -17.20 -2.96 -0.98
N ALA A 262 -18.40 -2.86 -0.39
CA ALA A 262 -18.59 -3.02 1.05
C ALA A 262 -18.05 -4.36 1.58
N HIS A 263 -18.11 -5.41 0.77
CA HIS A 263 -17.54 -6.72 1.09
C HIS A 263 -16.01 -6.68 1.26
N MET A 264 -15.30 -5.84 0.50
CA MET A 264 -13.84 -5.70 0.59
C MET A 264 -13.42 -5.10 1.93
N TRP A 265 -14.17 -4.12 2.44
CA TRP A 265 -13.98 -3.56 3.78
C TRP A 265 -14.29 -4.59 4.87
N ARG A 266 -15.41 -5.34 4.77
CA ARG A 266 -15.76 -6.40 5.72
C ARG A 266 -14.70 -7.50 5.80
N THR A 267 -14.09 -7.85 4.68
CA THR A 267 -12.98 -8.81 4.61
C THR A 267 -11.80 -8.38 5.50
N MET A 268 -11.47 -7.08 5.53
CA MET A 268 -10.44 -6.55 6.43
C MET A 268 -10.92 -6.39 7.88
N MET A 269 -12.22 -6.14 8.11
CA MET A 269 -12.78 -6.06 9.46
C MET A 269 -12.77 -7.41 10.16
N PHE A 270 -13.16 -8.46 9.43
CA PHE A 270 -13.44 -9.80 9.94
C PHE A 270 -12.68 -10.90 9.18
N PRO A 271 -11.34 -10.85 9.11
CA PRO A 271 -10.53 -11.76 8.29
C PRO A 271 -10.59 -13.23 8.74
N ASP A 272 -11.04 -13.50 9.97
CA ASP A 272 -11.17 -14.84 10.57
C ASP A 272 -12.60 -15.38 10.58
N ASN A 273 -13.54 -14.69 9.97
CA ASN A 273 -14.93 -15.14 9.87
C ASN A 273 -15.23 -15.59 8.43
N PRO A 274 -14.63 -16.70 7.93
CA PRO A 274 -15.05 -17.26 6.65
C PRO A 274 -16.50 -17.75 6.78
N LEU A 275 -17.33 -17.41 5.80
CA LEU A 275 -18.69 -17.93 5.63
C LEU A 275 -18.66 -19.42 5.23
#